data_AF-A0A355WGL5-F1
#
_entry.id   AF-A0A355WGL5-F1
#
_cell.length_a   1.000
_cell.length_b   1.000
_cell.length_c   1.000
_cell.angle_alpha   90.00
_cell.angle_beta   90.00
_cell.angle_gamma   90.00
#
_symmetry.space_group_name_H-M   'P 1'
#
loop_
_entity.id
_entity.type
_entity.pdbx_description
1 polymer ?
#
loop_
_entity_poly.entity_id
_entity_poly.type
_entity_poly.pdbx_seq_one_letter_code
_entity_poly.pdbx_strand_id
1 'polypeptide(L)'
;FNCFLENIIETIDEDVNSRTVELLLRSGIQDGGEWNMFCNIVKKYGLVPKYVMPETFSSSESDSMNNILDLKATKCAHELREMKHSGKSMNEIYKAKHEMVKEAYSILCMFLGEPPKKFDFEYKDKDKKFKCDYNMTPKDFYDKYVGVNLDDYAVIINCPTEDKPFNKIYNIKYMQNMV
;
A
#
# COMPACT_ATOMS: atom_id res chain seq x y z
N PHE A 1 5.57 1.73 0.34
CA PHE A 1 6.78 1.70 1.21
C PHE A 1 7.30 0.28 1.49
N ASN A 2 6.59 -0.60 2.21
CA ASN A 2 7.12 -1.95 2.51
C ASN A 2 7.44 -2.79 1.25
N CYS A 3 6.50 -2.87 0.29
CA CYS A 3 6.73 -3.57 -0.99
C CYS A 3 7.90 -2.97 -1.78
N PHE A 4 8.04 -1.63 -1.79
CA PHE A 4 9.21 -0.97 -2.39
C PHE A 4 10.53 -1.45 -1.75
N LEU A 5 10.62 -1.52 -0.42
CA LEU A 5 11.84 -2.01 0.23
C LEU A 5 12.11 -3.49 -0.06
N GLU A 6 11.08 -4.34 -0.17
CA GLU A 6 11.26 -5.72 -0.65
C GLU A 6 11.82 -5.77 -2.06
N ASN A 7 11.29 -4.94 -2.98
CA ASN A 7 11.80 -4.89 -4.34
C ASN A 7 13.28 -4.46 -4.37
N ILE A 8 13.68 -3.50 -3.53
CA ILE A 8 15.10 -3.11 -3.38
C ILE A 8 15.95 -4.26 -2.85
N ILE A 9 15.43 -5.06 -1.92
CA ILE A 9 16.12 -6.25 -1.39
C ILE A 9 16.20 -7.36 -2.46
N GLU A 10 15.17 -7.55 -3.27
CA GLU A 10 15.17 -8.50 -4.39
C GLU A 10 16.23 -8.12 -5.43
N THR A 11 16.38 -6.83 -5.72
CA THR A 11 17.36 -6.31 -6.69
C THR A 11 18.67 -5.86 -6.02
N ILE A 12 18.98 -6.33 -4.82
CA ILE A 12 20.09 -5.80 -4.02
C ILE A 12 21.47 -6.06 -4.65
N ASP A 13 21.58 -7.14 -5.42
CA ASP A 13 22.80 -7.53 -6.13
C ASP A 13 22.88 -6.94 -7.56
N GLU A 14 21.83 -6.25 -8.04
CA GLU A 14 21.87 -5.54 -9.33
C GLU A 14 22.65 -4.22 -9.21
N ASP A 15 23.23 -3.74 -10.32
CA ASP A 15 23.86 -2.41 -10.36
C ASP A 15 22.84 -1.31 -10.04
N VAL A 16 23.27 -0.27 -9.32
CA VAL A 16 22.38 0.84 -8.92
C VAL A 16 21.85 1.62 -10.13
N ASN A 17 22.60 1.64 -11.23
CA ASN A 17 22.21 2.27 -12.51
C ASN A 17 21.55 1.26 -13.46
N SER A 18 21.23 0.05 -13.00
CA SER A 18 20.41 -0.86 -13.78
C SER A 18 19.04 -0.22 -14.01
N ARG A 19 18.46 -0.48 -15.20
CA ARG A 19 17.14 0.05 -15.56
C ARG A 19 16.06 -0.32 -14.55
N THR A 20 16.16 -1.51 -13.94
CA THR A 20 15.23 -1.98 -12.92
C THR A 20 15.32 -1.12 -11.66
N VAL A 21 16.52 -0.95 -11.11
CA VAL A 21 16.73 -0.17 -9.88
C VAL A 21 16.40 1.30 -10.12
N GLU A 22 16.78 1.88 -11.26
CA GLU A 22 16.41 3.24 -11.62
C GLU A 22 14.89 3.43 -11.66
N LEU A 23 14.14 2.49 -12.26
CA LEU A 23 12.68 2.53 -12.29
C LEU A 23 12.07 2.48 -10.89
N LEU A 24 12.56 1.58 -10.03
CA LEU A 24 12.10 1.45 -8.65
C LEU A 24 12.33 2.74 -7.86
N LEU A 25 13.51 3.36 -7.99
CA LEU A 25 13.84 4.61 -7.29
C LEU A 25 13.06 5.81 -7.81
N ARG A 26 12.71 5.85 -9.11
CA ARG A 26 11.95 6.97 -9.70
C ARG A 26 10.46 6.95 -9.41
N SER A 27 9.90 5.79 -9.09
CA SER A 27 8.44 5.59 -8.99
C SER A 27 8.01 4.75 -7.78
N GLY A 28 8.86 4.71 -6.75
CA GLY A 28 8.71 3.81 -5.61
C GLY A 28 7.53 4.14 -4.69
N ILE A 29 7.15 5.41 -4.57
CA ILE A 29 6.04 5.89 -3.74
C ILE A 29 5.15 6.82 -4.58
N GLN A 30 3.88 6.45 -4.74
CA GLN A 30 2.85 7.25 -5.41
C GLN A 30 1.46 6.86 -4.91
N ASP A 31 0.47 7.72 -5.16
CA ASP A 31 -0.92 7.49 -4.78
C ASP A 31 -1.64 6.50 -5.70
N GLY A 32 -1.20 6.41 -6.96
CA GLY A 32 -1.80 5.57 -7.98
C GLY A 32 -1.72 4.08 -7.65
N GLY A 33 -2.66 3.31 -8.21
CA GLY A 33 -2.70 1.86 -8.07
C GLY A 33 -3.69 1.20 -9.02
N GLU A 34 -3.77 -0.13 -8.94
CA GLU A 34 -4.67 -0.94 -9.76
C GLU A 34 -5.76 -1.63 -8.93
N TRP A 35 -6.79 -2.18 -9.60
CA TRP A 35 -7.89 -2.89 -8.95
C TRP A 35 -7.43 -3.99 -7.98
N ASN A 36 -6.42 -4.77 -8.36
CA ASN A 36 -5.89 -5.82 -7.50
C ASN A 36 -5.22 -5.26 -6.23
N MET A 37 -4.61 -4.07 -6.32
CA MET A 37 -4.01 -3.39 -5.17
C MET A 37 -5.09 -2.92 -4.17
N PHE A 38 -6.21 -2.39 -4.68
CA PHE A 38 -7.39 -2.09 -3.87
C PHE A 38 -7.92 -3.35 -3.19
N CYS A 39 -8.10 -4.43 -3.96
CA CYS A 39 -8.62 -5.70 -3.42
C CYS A 39 -7.73 -6.24 -2.30
N ASN A 40 -6.41 -6.18 -2.46
CA ASN A 40 -5.43 -6.58 -1.45
C ASN A 40 -5.62 -5.79 -0.13
N ILE A 41 -5.78 -4.46 -0.22
CA ILE A 41 -6.00 -3.61 0.96
C ILE A 41 -7.31 -3.98 1.65
N VAL A 42 -8.41 -4.08 0.90
CA VAL A 42 -9.74 -4.38 1.48
C VAL A 42 -9.77 -5.76 2.12
N LYS A 43 -9.20 -6.79 1.47
CA LYS A 43 -9.16 -8.14 2.05
C LYS A 43 -8.38 -8.19 3.36
N LYS A 44 -7.29 -7.43 3.46
CA LYS A 44 -6.43 -7.44 4.66
C LYS A 44 -6.95 -6.55 5.78
N TYR A 45 -7.44 -5.36 5.44
CA TYR A 45 -7.74 -4.30 6.42
C TYR A 45 -9.22 -3.94 6.51
N GLY A 46 -10.08 -4.42 5.60
CA GLY A 46 -11.51 -4.07 5.58
C GLY A 46 -11.77 -2.64 5.11
N LEU A 47 -12.90 -2.07 5.53
CA LEU A 47 -13.35 -0.73 5.19
C LEU A 47 -13.93 -0.04 6.43
N VAL A 48 -13.97 1.29 6.41
CA VAL A 48 -14.64 2.09 7.44
C VAL A 48 -15.55 3.15 6.81
N PRO A 49 -16.62 3.57 7.50
CA PRO A 49 -17.36 4.77 7.13
C PRO A 49 -16.46 6.01 7.10
N LYS A 50 -16.73 6.93 6.18
CA LYS A 50 -15.92 8.17 6.02
C LYS A 50 -15.77 8.98 7.30
N TYR A 51 -16.78 9.02 8.17
CA TYR A 51 -16.70 9.80 9.41
C TYR A 51 -15.79 9.16 10.48
N VAL A 52 -15.48 7.87 10.34
CA VAL A 52 -14.63 7.12 11.28
C VAL A 52 -13.14 7.40 11.01
N MET A 53 -12.78 7.63 9.74
CA MET A 53 -11.46 8.11 9.32
C MET A 53 -11.67 9.21 8.27
N PRO A 54 -11.87 10.47 8.70
CA PRO A 54 -12.13 11.58 7.79
C PRO A 54 -10.86 11.98 7.01
N GLU A 55 -11.06 12.77 5.96
CA GLU A 55 -9.96 13.38 5.21
C GLU A 55 -9.11 14.28 6.11
N THR A 56 -7.80 14.27 5.88
CA THR A 56 -6.86 15.26 6.39
C THR A 56 -6.45 16.21 5.26
N PHE A 57 -5.63 17.22 5.56
CA PHE A 57 -5.04 18.05 4.51
C PHE A 57 -4.26 17.17 3.51
N SER A 58 -3.43 16.26 4.01
CA SER A 58 -2.55 15.43 3.18
C SER A 58 -3.23 14.27 2.46
N SER A 59 -4.44 13.87 2.88
CA SER A 59 -5.25 12.94 2.07
C SER A 59 -5.91 13.64 0.88
N SER A 60 -6.11 14.96 0.97
CA SER A 60 -6.66 15.79 -0.12
C SER A 60 -5.59 16.51 -0.95
N GLU A 61 -4.37 16.68 -0.43
CA GLU A 61 -3.22 17.34 -1.05
C GLU A 61 -1.92 16.62 -0.62
N SER A 62 -1.58 15.55 -1.34
CA SER A 62 -0.60 14.55 -0.92
C SER A 62 0.86 14.88 -1.27
N ASP A 63 1.11 15.87 -2.14
CA ASP A 63 2.44 16.17 -2.69
C ASP A 63 3.52 16.31 -1.62
N SER A 64 3.26 17.09 -0.56
CA SER A 64 4.24 17.32 0.51
C SER A 64 4.56 16.04 1.28
N MET A 65 3.54 15.23 1.59
CA MET A 65 3.71 13.95 2.29
C MET A 65 4.48 12.97 1.41
N ASN A 66 4.11 12.86 0.13
CA ASN A 66 4.74 11.96 -0.83
C ASN A 66 6.21 12.31 -1.05
N ASN A 67 6.56 13.59 -1.17
CA ASN A 67 7.97 14.02 -1.28
C ASN A 67 8.80 13.61 -0.06
N ILE A 68 8.24 13.71 1.16
CA ILE A 68 8.93 13.30 2.38
C ILE A 68 9.09 11.78 2.43
N LEU A 69 8.04 11.04 2.08
CA LEU A 69 8.08 9.57 2.03
C LEU A 69 9.04 9.05 0.98
N ASP A 70 9.10 9.68 -0.19
CA ASP A 70 10.00 9.31 -1.28
C ASP A 70 11.47 9.58 -0.92
N LEU A 71 11.76 10.74 -0.32
CA LEU A 71 13.09 11.04 0.23
C LEU A 71 13.50 9.99 1.28
N LYS A 72 12.57 9.62 2.17
CA LYS A 72 12.81 8.58 3.17
C LYS A 72 13.02 7.21 2.52
N ALA A 73 12.22 6.85 1.52
CA ALA A 73 12.32 5.60 0.79
C ALA A 73 13.68 5.47 0.08
N THR A 74 14.10 6.52 -0.62
CA THR A 74 15.40 6.58 -1.32
C THR A 74 16.57 6.43 -0.34
N LYS A 75 16.52 7.12 0.81
CA LYS A 75 17.52 6.95 1.87
C LYS A 75 17.56 5.51 2.38
N CYS A 76 16.41 4.92 2.66
CA CYS A 76 16.33 3.53 3.12
C CYS A 76 16.85 2.54 2.06
N ALA A 77 16.57 2.77 0.78
CA ALA A 77 17.07 1.93 -0.30
C ALA A 77 18.61 1.96 -0.37
N HIS A 78 19.21 3.14 -0.25
CA HIS A 78 20.66 3.29 -0.16
C HIS A 78 21.23 2.53 1.06
N GLU A 79 20.66 2.73 2.25
CA GLU A 79 21.10 2.07 3.48
C GLU A 79 21.05 0.53 3.38
N LEU A 80 19.98 -0.04 2.83
CA LEU A 80 19.86 -1.49 2.66
C LEU A 80 20.94 -2.05 1.71
N ARG A 81 21.21 -1.35 0.61
CA ARG A 81 22.25 -1.74 -0.36
C ARG A 81 23.66 -1.61 0.24
N GLU A 82 23.93 -0.53 0.96
CA GLU A 82 25.21 -0.35 1.68
C GLU A 82 25.44 -1.43 2.75
N MET A 83 24.38 -1.84 3.46
CA MET A 83 24.47 -2.94 4.42
C MET A 83 24.94 -4.23 3.72
N LYS A 84 24.38 -4.54 2.54
CA LYS A 84 24.81 -5.70 1.74
C LYS A 84 26.26 -5.57 1.28
N HIS A 85 26.67 -4.40 0.76
CA HIS A 85 28.06 -4.13 0.37
C HIS A 85 29.04 -4.24 1.55
N SER A 86 28.59 -3.88 2.75
CA SER A 86 29.36 -4.01 4.00
C SER A 86 29.39 -5.44 4.57
N GLY A 87 28.85 -6.42 3.84
CA GLY A 87 28.87 -7.84 4.24
C GLY A 87 27.86 -8.21 5.33
N LYS A 88 26.83 -7.39 5.56
CA LYS A 88 25.76 -7.71 6.51
C LYS A 88 24.94 -8.91 6.04
N SER A 89 24.49 -9.70 7.01
CA SER A 89 23.61 -10.84 6.74
C SER A 89 22.22 -10.38 6.30
N MET A 90 21.52 -11.21 5.53
CA MET A 90 20.12 -10.93 5.15
C MET A 90 19.22 -10.73 6.38
N ASN A 91 19.49 -11.44 7.48
CA ASN A 91 18.75 -11.26 8.73
C ASN A 91 18.93 -9.86 9.33
N GLU A 92 20.12 -9.28 9.26
CA GLU A 92 20.36 -7.90 9.69
C GLU A 92 19.65 -6.90 8.76
N ILE A 93 19.68 -7.14 7.45
CA ILE A 93 19.00 -6.30 6.44
C ILE A 93 17.48 -6.30 6.68
N TYR A 94 16.88 -7.47 6.90
CA TYR A 94 15.44 -7.57 7.20
C TYR A 94 15.05 -6.92 8.53
N LYS A 95 15.91 -6.98 9.55
CA LYS A 95 15.71 -6.23 10.80
C LYS A 95 15.72 -4.73 10.57
N ALA A 96 16.69 -4.21 9.79
CA ALA A 96 16.74 -2.80 9.44
C ALA A 96 15.50 -2.36 8.65
N LYS A 97 15.10 -3.15 7.63
CA LYS A 97 13.86 -2.92 6.85
C LYS A 97 12.64 -2.78 7.76
N HIS A 98 12.51 -3.63 8.78
CA HIS A 98 11.39 -3.57 9.72
C HIS A 98 11.35 -2.25 10.51
N GLU A 99 12.51 -1.76 10.98
CA GLU A 99 12.58 -0.45 11.65
C GLU A 99 12.27 0.70 10.68
N MET A 100 12.76 0.64 9.44
CA MET A 100 12.44 1.62 8.40
C MET A 100 10.93 1.70 8.12
N VAL A 101 10.23 0.56 8.11
CA VAL A 101 8.77 0.51 7.94
C VAL A 101 8.04 1.14 9.13
N LYS A 102 8.52 0.97 10.37
CA LYS A 102 7.95 1.66 11.53
C LYS A 102 8.10 3.17 11.44
N GLU A 103 9.24 3.65 10.96
CA GLU A 103 9.45 5.08 10.75
C GLU A 103 8.51 5.64 9.69
N ALA A 104 8.33 4.92 8.57
CA ALA A 104 7.35 5.30 7.54
C ALA A 104 5.91 5.30 8.08
N TYR A 105 5.55 4.35 8.94
CA TYR A 105 4.25 4.33 9.61
C TYR A 105 4.06 5.58 10.49
N SER A 106 5.07 5.97 11.26
CA SER A 106 5.01 7.20 12.07
C SER A 106 4.82 8.44 11.22
N ILE A 107 5.52 8.55 10.08
CA ILE A 107 5.33 9.65 9.12
C ILE A 107 3.88 9.68 8.61
N LEU A 108 3.36 8.54 8.15
CA LEU A 108 1.98 8.43 7.65
C LEU A 108 0.96 8.83 8.72
N CYS A 109 1.12 8.37 9.96
CA CYS A 109 0.24 8.73 11.07
C CYS A 109 0.27 10.22 11.41
N MET A 110 1.40 10.90 11.23
CA MET A 110 1.48 12.36 11.42
C MET A 110 0.66 13.13 10.37
N PHE A 111 0.58 12.62 9.15
CA PHE A 111 -0.14 13.27 8.05
C PHE A 111 -1.61 12.84 7.92
N LEU A 112 -1.92 11.58 8.21
CA LEU A 112 -3.21 10.95 7.93
C LEU A 112 -4.00 10.55 9.19
N GLY A 113 -3.37 10.62 10.37
CA GLY A 113 -3.91 10.07 11.61
C GLY A 113 -3.68 8.56 11.75
N GLU A 114 -3.95 8.03 12.95
CA GLU A 114 -3.85 6.58 13.20
C GLU A 114 -5.09 5.86 12.67
N PRO A 115 -4.92 4.80 11.84
CA PRO A 115 -6.05 4.00 11.38
C PRO A 115 -6.85 3.39 12.55
N PRO A 116 -8.19 3.50 12.54
CA PRO A 116 -9.02 3.02 13.63
C PRO A 116 -9.03 1.49 13.70
N LYS A 117 -8.72 0.94 14.87
CA LYS A 117 -8.76 -0.51 15.12
C LYS A 117 -10.17 -0.99 15.42
N LYS A 118 -10.95 -0.15 16.10
CA LYS A 118 -12.36 -0.38 16.43
C LYS A 118 -13.13 0.94 16.41
N PHE A 119 -14.41 0.88 16.08
CA PHE A 119 -15.31 2.03 16.05
C PHE A 119 -16.76 1.61 16.24
N ASP A 120 -17.60 2.58 16.58
CA ASP A 120 -19.05 2.42 16.63
C ASP A 120 -19.66 2.92 15.32
N PHE A 121 -20.49 2.08 14.70
CA PHE A 121 -21.22 2.43 13.49
C PHE A 121 -22.63 2.87 13.85
N GLU A 122 -22.91 4.16 13.70
CA GLU A 122 -24.18 4.79 14.06
C GLU A 122 -24.78 5.51 12.85
N TYR A 123 -26.03 5.22 12.54
CA TYR A 123 -26.73 5.88 11.45
C TYR A 123 -28.24 5.89 11.66
N LYS A 124 -28.93 6.76 10.91
CA LYS A 124 -30.38 6.70 10.73
C LYS A 124 -30.67 6.14 9.35
N ASP A 125 -31.54 5.14 9.29
CA ASP A 125 -32.02 4.63 8.02
C ASP A 125 -33.01 5.61 7.35
N LYS A 126 -33.50 5.24 6.16
CA LYS A 126 -34.44 6.06 5.39
C LYS A 126 -35.77 6.30 6.12
N ASP A 127 -36.12 5.44 7.08
CA ASP A 127 -37.33 5.56 7.92
C ASP A 127 -37.06 6.38 9.19
N LYS A 128 -35.89 7.04 9.28
CA LYS A 128 -35.42 7.82 10.43
C LYS A 128 -35.22 6.99 11.72
N LYS A 129 -35.15 5.66 11.61
CA LYS A 129 -34.88 4.80 12.76
C LYS A 129 -33.38 4.76 13.02
N PHE A 130 -33.02 4.95 14.29
CA PHE A 130 -31.63 4.83 14.73
C PHE A 130 -31.17 3.37 14.68
N LYS A 131 -29.97 3.17 14.16
CA LYS A 131 -29.27 1.89 14.08
C LYS A 131 -27.87 2.08 14.64
N CYS A 132 -27.40 1.09 15.38
CA CYS A 132 -26.05 1.09 15.89
C CYS A 132 -25.47 -0.32 15.94
N ASP A 133 -24.21 -0.45 15.57
CA ASP A 133 -23.34 -1.57 15.92
C ASP A 133 -22.08 -1.05 16.61
N TYR A 134 -21.84 -1.52 17.83
CA TYR A 134 -20.73 -1.06 18.65
C TYR A 134 -19.47 -1.92 18.46
N ASN A 135 -18.31 -1.29 18.67
CA ASN A 135 -17.00 -1.95 18.80
C ASN A 135 -16.61 -2.80 17.57
N MET A 136 -17.02 -2.39 16.37
CA MET A 136 -16.72 -3.07 15.12
C MET A 136 -15.27 -2.85 14.72
N THR A 137 -14.61 -3.88 14.18
CA THR A 137 -13.38 -3.68 13.41
C THR A 137 -13.73 -3.27 11.97
N PRO A 138 -12.79 -2.65 11.23
CA PRO A 138 -12.97 -2.40 9.79
C PRO A 138 -13.29 -3.65 8.97
N LYS A 139 -12.79 -4.83 9.40
CA LYS A 139 -13.10 -6.10 8.76
C LYS A 139 -14.54 -6.55 9.05
N ASP A 140 -14.98 -6.45 10.30
CA ASP A 140 -16.38 -6.76 10.66
C ASP A 140 -17.35 -5.88 9.88
N PHE A 141 -17.02 -4.60 9.70
CA PHE A 141 -17.81 -3.67 8.92
C PHE A 141 -17.92 -4.09 7.45
N TYR A 142 -16.78 -4.43 6.83
CA TYR A 142 -16.77 -4.93 5.46
C TYR A 142 -17.61 -6.21 5.31
N ASP A 143 -17.39 -7.19 6.17
CA ASP A 143 -18.07 -8.49 6.11
C ASP A 143 -19.60 -8.35 6.30
N LYS A 144 -20.04 -7.46 7.20
CA LYS A 144 -21.47 -7.26 7.52
C LYS A 144 -22.21 -6.37 6.53
N TYR A 145 -21.59 -5.28 6.08
CA TYR A 145 -22.27 -4.21 5.34
C TYR A 145 -21.96 -4.20 3.84
N VAL A 146 -20.86 -4.82 3.42
CA VAL A 146 -20.45 -4.87 2.01
C VAL A 146 -20.54 -6.30 1.49
N GLY A 147 -19.82 -7.24 2.12
CA GLY A 147 -19.95 -8.69 1.87
C GLY A 147 -19.68 -9.15 0.43
N VAL A 148 -19.05 -8.30 -0.39
CA VAL A 148 -18.74 -8.61 -1.79
C VAL A 148 -17.53 -9.53 -1.85
N ASN A 149 -17.62 -10.67 -2.55
CA ASN A 149 -16.43 -11.47 -2.80
C ASN A 149 -15.60 -10.82 -3.92
N LEU A 150 -14.48 -10.21 -3.56
CA LEU A 150 -13.59 -9.54 -4.52
C LEU A 150 -12.92 -10.50 -5.51
N ASP A 151 -12.88 -11.81 -5.22
CA ASP A 151 -12.39 -12.84 -6.13
C ASP A 151 -13.35 -13.14 -7.29
N ASP A 152 -14.60 -12.66 -7.23
CA ASP A 152 -15.57 -12.81 -8.31
C ASP A 152 -15.32 -11.79 -9.45
N TYR A 153 -14.33 -10.91 -9.30
CA TYR A 153 -14.03 -9.83 -10.24
C TYR A 153 -12.71 -10.08 -10.98
N ALA A 154 -12.69 -9.74 -12.27
CA ALA A 154 -11.50 -9.78 -13.11
C ALA A 154 -11.29 -8.44 -13.82
N VAL A 155 -10.03 -8.04 -13.97
CA VAL A 155 -9.65 -6.85 -14.75
C VAL A 155 -9.48 -7.26 -16.20
N ILE A 156 -10.22 -6.60 -17.09
CA ILE A 156 -10.09 -6.76 -18.53
C ILE A 156 -9.41 -5.50 -19.09
N ILE A 157 -8.35 -5.71 -19.86
CA ILE A 157 -7.61 -4.64 -20.53
C ILE A 157 -7.73 -4.77 -22.05
N ASN A 158 -7.64 -3.66 -22.75
CA ASN A 158 -7.44 -3.62 -24.20
C ASN A 158 -6.09 -2.95 -24.48
N CYS A 159 -5.07 -3.75 -24.77
CA CYS A 159 -3.73 -3.28 -25.11
C CYS A 159 -3.30 -3.93 -26.43
N PRO A 160 -3.67 -3.35 -27.59
CA PRO A 160 -3.48 -3.98 -28.90
C PRO A 160 -2.04 -3.80 -29.41
N THR A 161 -1.06 -4.19 -28.60
CA THR A 161 0.35 -4.23 -28.98
C THR A 161 0.74 -5.65 -29.39
N GLU A 162 1.71 -5.78 -30.29
CA GLU A 162 2.13 -7.07 -30.86
C GLU A 162 2.57 -8.09 -29.80
N ASP A 163 3.18 -7.63 -28.71
CA ASP A 163 3.65 -8.45 -27.58
C ASP A 163 2.52 -8.90 -26.63
N LYS A 164 1.28 -8.44 -26.83
CA LYS A 164 0.12 -8.73 -25.97
C LYS A 164 -1.06 -9.32 -26.75
N PRO A 165 -0.94 -10.56 -27.26
CA PRO A 165 -2.07 -11.24 -27.87
C PRO A 165 -3.27 -11.33 -26.93
N PHE A 166 -4.48 -11.17 -27.48
CA PHE A 166 -5.73 -11.29 -26.72
C PHE A 166 -5.92 -12.68 -26.10
N ASN A 167 -6.82 -12.77 -25.11
CA ASN A 167 -7.15 -14.01 -24.37
C ASN A 167 -5.96 -14.62 -23.61
N LYS A 168 -5.12 -13.77 -23.02
CA LYS A 168 -3.99 -14.14 -22.16
C LYS A 168 -4.03 -13.37 -20.85
N ILE A 169 -3.39 -13.94 -19.83
CA ILE A 169 -3.23 -13.31 -18.52
C ILE A 169 -1.83 -12.70 -18.47
N TYR A 170 -1.75 -11.44 -18.03
CA TYR A 170 -0.51 -10.69 -17.89
C TYR A 170 -0.35 -10.24 -16.44
N ASN A 171 0.90 -10.20 -15.98
CA ASN A 171 1.29 -9.59 -14.72
C ASN A 171 2.47 -8.65 -14.97
N ILE A 172 2.49 -7.53 -14.28
CA ILE A 172 3.56 -6.55 -14.40
C ILE A 172 4.48 -6.71 -13.18
N LYS A 173 5.77 -6.98 -13.44
CA LYS A 173 6.77 -7.16 -12.39
C LYS A 173 6.89 -5.87 -11.56
N TYR A 174 7.00 -6.01 -10.24
CA TYR A 174 7.11 -4.92 -9.27
C TYR A 174 5.89 -3.99 -9.14
N MET A 175 4.80 -4.28 -9.84
CA MET A 175 3.55 -3.51 -9.75
C MET A 175 2.62 -4.13 -8.70
N GLN A 176 3.00 -3.99 -7.42
CA GLN A 176 2.24 -4.50 -6.27
C GLN A 176 2.34 -3.53 -5.09
N ASN A 177 1.36 -3.56 -4.18
CA ASN A 177 1.33 -2.72 -2.97
C ASN A 177 1.46 -3.53 -1.67
N MET A 178 1.38 -4.85 -1.75
CA MET A 178 1.48 -5.79 -0.64
C MET A 178 2.49 -6.88 -0.97
N VAL A 179 3.13 -7.39 0.09
CA VAL A 179 4.09 -8.50 0.07
C VAL A 179 3.34 -9.79 0.37
#